data_AF-A0A7W1ZI29-F1
#
_entry.id   AF-A0A7W1ZI29-F1
#
_cell.length_a   1.000
_cell.length_b   1.000
_cell.length_c   1.000
_cell.angle_alpha   90.00
_cell.angle_beta   90.00
_cell.angle_gamma   90.00
#
_symmetry.space_group_name_H-M   'P 1'
#
loop_
_entity.id
_entity.type
_entity.pdbx_description
1 polymer ?
#
loop_
_entity_poly.entity_id
_entity_poly.type
_entity_poly.pdbx_seq_one_letter_code
_entity_poly.pdbx_strand_id
1 'polypeptide(L)'
;NLAQRGLDEMEVDRFGLDEVDRKLLLSIIEKFEGGPVGVGTISASISEDRESIEEMIEPYLIQIGFLNRTPRGRIVTDAAYRHFGFTPPVVEQQIQALAS
;
A
#
# COMPACT_ATOMS: atom_id res chain seq x y z
N ASN A 1 -7.67 -24.27 19.41
CA ASN A 1 -9.00 -23.63 19.34
C ASN A 1 -9.38 -23.53 17.87
N LEU A 2 -10.43 -24.23 17.44
CA LEU A 2 -10.78 -24.42 16.02
C LEU A 2 -11.15 -23.09 15.32
N ALA A 3 -11.51 -22.07 16.11
CA ALA A 3 -11.85 -20.73 15.63
C ALA A 3 -10.66 -19.93 15.05
N GLN A 4 -9.41 -20.30 15.37
CA GLN A 4 -8.24 -19.57 14.83
C GLN A 4 -7.91 -19.97 13.38
N ARG A 5 -8.42 -21.12 12.90
CA ARG A 5 -8.12 -21.65 11.56
C ARG A 5 -9.13 -21.24 10.48
N GLY A 6 -10.28 -20.68 10.87
CA GLY A 6 -11.30 -20.21 9.93
C GLY A 6 -11.11 -18.77 9.48
N LEU A 7 -10.24 -17.99 10.14
CA LEU A 7 -9.92 -16.62 9.75
C LEU A 7 -8.83 -16.54 8.67
N ASP A 8 -8.13 -17.64 8.37
CA ASP A 8 -7.14 -17.71 7.28
C ASP A 8 -7.81 -17.89 5.89
N GLU A 9 -9.12 -18.18 5.84
CA GLU A 9 -9.89 -18.30 4.58
C GLU A 9 -10.70 -17.04 4.24
N MET A 10 -10.77 -16.06 5.16
CA MET A 10 -11.22 -14.71 4.83
C MET A 10 -9.95 -13.89 4.67
N GLU A 11 -9.59 -13.57 3.44
CA GLU A 11 -8.37 -12.89 3.01
C GLU A 11 -8.26 -11.44 3.54
N VAL A 12 -8.46 -11.23 4.84
CA VAL A 12 -8.59 -9.95 5.50
C VAL A 12 -7.59 -9.97 6.64
N ASP A 13 -6.51 -9.21 6.49
CA ASP A 13 -5.50 -9.14 7.55
C ASP A 13 -6.04 -8.40 8.79
N ARG A 14 -5.21 -8.25 9.83
CA ARG A 14 -5.58 -7.55 11.07
C ARG A 14 -6.03 -6.09 10.88
N PHE A 15 -5.72 -5.48 9.74
CA PHE A 15 -6.13 -4.13 9.36
C PHE A 15 -7.29 -4.12 8.37
N GLY A 16 -7.91 -5.26 8.08
CA GLY A 16 -9.02 -5.30 7.15
C GLY A 16 -8.61 -5.32 5.68
N LEU A 17 -7.32 -5.44 5.35
CA LEU A 17 -6.87 -5.32 3.96
C LEU A 17 -7.30 -6.53 3.14
N ASP A 18 -7.98 -6.28 2.03
CA ASP A 18 -8.34 -7.32 1.07
C ASP A 18 -7.18 -7.63 0.09
N GLU A 19 -7.43 -8.49 -0.90
CA GLU A 19 -6.42 -8.86 -1.90
C GLU A 19 -5.91 -7.66 -2.71
N VAL A 20 -6.79 -6.72 -3.04
CA VAL A 20 -6.46 -5.59 -3.91
C VAL A 20 -5.67 -4.53 -3.14
N ASP A 21 -6.05 -4.27 -1.89
CA ASP A 21 -5.29 -3.42 -0.97
C ASP A 21 -3.84 -3.89 -0.85
N ARG A 22 -3.66 -5.20 -0.60
CA ARG A 22 -2.34 -5.81 -0.48
C ARG A 22 -1.56 -5.75 -1.78
N LYS A 23 -2.18 -6.06 -2.92
CA LYS A 23 -1.55 -5.96 -4.25
C LYS A 23 -1.05 -4.55 -4.52
N LEU A 24 -1.84 -3.53 -4.19
CA LEU A 24 -1.45 -2.14 -4.37
C LEU A 24 -0.21 -1.81 -3.54
N LEU A 25 -0.24 -2.09 -2.22
CA LEU A 25 0.87 -1.74 -1.33
C LEU A 25 2.15 -2.52 -1.65
N LEU A 26 2.04 -3.84 -1.88
CA LEU A 26 3.18 -4.68 -2.24
C LEU A 26 3.76 -4.29 -3.60
N SER A 27 2.92 -3.94 -4.58
CA SER A 27 3.40 -3.42 -5.88
C SER A 27 4.24 -2.15 -5.69
N ILE A 28 3.83 -1.22 -4.83
CA ILE A 28 4.62 -0.01 -4.54
C ILE A 28 5.93 -0.35 -3.82
N ILE A 29 5.91 -1.25 -2.84
CA ILE A 29 7.09 -1.67 -2.08
C ILE A 29 8.10 -2.39 -2.99
N GLU A 30 7.66 -3.44 -3.69
CA GLU A 30 8.56 -4.39 -4.35
C GLU A 30 8.96 -3.95 -5.76
N LYS A 31 8.03 -3.34 -6.52
CA LYS A 31 8.27 -2.98 -7.93
C LYS A 31 8.73 -1.53 -8.10
N PHE A 32 8.37 -0.67 -7.15
CA PHE A 32 8.61 0.77 -7.26
C PHE A 32 9.42 1.32 -6.08
N GLU A 33 10.07 0.44 -5.30
CA GLU A 33 10.98 0.79 -4.20
C GLU A 33 10.39 1.77 -3.19
N GLY A 34 9.07 1.69 -2.98
CA GLY A 34 8.32 2.55 -2.06
C GLY A 34 7.67 3.78 -2.70
N GLY A 35 7.93 4.06 -3.98
CA GLY A 35 7.43 5.24 -4.70
C GLY A 35 8.40 6.44 -4.68
N PRO A 36 7.98 7.62 -5.19
CA PRO A 36 6.64 7.95 -5.69
C PRO A 36 6.32 7.29 -7.03
N VAL A 37 5.11 6.73 -7.14
CA VAL A 37 4.61 6.13 -8.39
C VAL A 37 3.21 6.63 -8.74
N GLY A 38 2.97 6.94 -10.02
CA GLY A 38 1.67 7.42 -10.49
C GLY A 38 0.60 6.33 -10.49
N VAL A 39 -0.67 6.68 -10.21
CA VAL A 39 -1.78 5.70 -10.17
C VAL A 39 -1.96 4.91 -11.46
N GLY A 40 -1.67 5.49 -12.62
CA GLY A 40 -1.74 4.76 -13.89
C GLY A 40 -0.75 3.61 -13.97
N THR A 41 0.45 3.81 -13.42
CA THR A 41 1.47 2.76 -13.35
C THR A 41 1.09 1.69 -12.34
N ILE A 42 0.51 2.08 -11.20
CA ILE A 42 -0.01 1.14 -10.21
C ILE A 42 -1.14 0.30 -10.81
N SER A 43 -2.15 0.96 -11.38
CA SER A 43 -3.30 0.36 -12.07
C SER A 43 -2.85 -0.68 -13.09
N ALA A 44 -1.93 -0.32 -14.00
CA ALA A 44 -1.38 -1.25 -14.97
C ALA A 44 -0.62 -2.43 -14.33
N SER A 45 0.08 -2.20 -13.20
CA SER A 45 0.85 -3.22 -12.50
C SER A 45 -0.01 -4.28 -11.79
N ILE A 46 -1.20 -3.89 -11.31
CA ILE A 46 -2.10 -4.77 -10.54
C ILE A 46 -3.36 -5.16 -11.30
N SER A 47 -3.51 -4.70 -12.55
CA SER A 47 -4.69 -4.94 -13.41
C SER A 47 -6.01 -4.44 -12.81
N GLU A 48 -5.95 -3.31 -12.12
CA GLU A 48 -7.11 -2.65 -11.53
C GLU A 48 -7.40 -1.31 -12.21
N ASP A 49 -8.65 -0.86 -12.13
CA ASP A 49 -9.05 0.43 -12.66
C ASP A 49 -8.53 1.60 -11.79
N ARG A 50 -8.18 2.72 -12.44
CA ARG A 50 -7.62 3.91 -11.76
C ARG A 50 -8.65 4.57 -10.84
N GLU A 51 -9.90 4.67 -11.29
CA GLU A 51 -11.00 5.26 -10.52
C GLU A 51 -11.28 4.41 -9.28
N SER A 52 -11.31 3.08 -9.42
CA SER A 52 -11.40 2.15 -8.29
C SER A 52 -10.29 2.37 -7.26
N ILE A 53 -9.05 2.54 -7.71
CA ILE A 53 -7.93 2.84 -6.81
C ILE A 53 -8.14 4.19 -6.10
N GLU A 54 -8.51 5.24 -6.83
CA GLU A 54 -8.58 6.59 -6.29
C GLU A 54 -9.79 6.83 -5.37
N GLU A 55 -10.91 6.20 -5.66
CA GLU A 55 -12.19 6.44 -5.00
C GLU A 55 -12.54 5.39 -3.94
N MET A 56 -12.11 4.14 -4.11
CA MET A 56 -12.48 3.04 -3.21
C MET A 56 -11.33 2.60 -2.30
N ILE A 57 -10.12 2.48 -2.85
CA ILE A 57 -8.98 1.85 -2.14
C ILE A 57 -8.15 2.87 -1.37
N GLU A 58 -7.64 3.88 -2.05
CA GLU A 58 -6.72 4.86 -1.47
C GLU A 58 -7.28 5.59 -0.24
N PRO A 59 -8.57 5.98 -0.17
CA PRO A 59 -9.11 6.64 1.02
C PRO A 59 -8.87 5.85 2.31
N TYR A 60 -9.05 4.53 2.26
CA TYR A 60 -8.85 3.67 3.43
C TYR A 60 -7.36 3.53 3.77
N LEU A 61 -6.51 3.24 2.77
CA LEU A 61 -5.07 3.08 2.97
C LEU A 61 -4.39 4.34 3.49
N ILE A 62 -4.87 5.52 3.07
CA ILE A 62 -4.42 6.82 3.61
C ILE A 62 -4.91 6.98 5.05
N GLN A 63 -6.18 6.65 5.33
CA GLN A 63 -6.77 6.79 6.67
C GLN A 63 -6.05 5.95 7.72
N ILE A 64 -5.62 4.73 7.38
CA ILE A 64 -4.85 3.86 8.29
C ILE A 64 -3.34 4.18 8.28
N GLY A 65 -2.91 5.17 7.49
CA GLY A 65 -1.53 5.65 7.43
C GLY A 65 -0.57 4.72 6.69
N PHE A 66 -1.05 3.91 5.74
CA PHE A 66 -0.24 2.98 4.93
C PHE A 66 0.22 3.59 3.60
N LEU A 67 -0.50 4.62 3.14
CA LEU A 67 -0.22 5.28 1.86
C LEU A 67 -0.25 6.81 2.01
N ASN A 68 0.68 7.48 1.35
CA ASN A 68 0.68 8.94 1.18
C ASN A 68 0.48 9.30 -0.30
N ARG A 69 -0.34 10.32 -0.57
CA ARG A 69 -0.40 11.00 -1.86
C ARG A 69 0.55 12.19 -1.87
N THR A 70 1.29 12.33 -2.96
CA THR A 70 2.14 13.49 -3.27
C THR A 70 1.81 14.00 -4.68
N PRO A 71 2.21 15.22 -5.06
CA PRO A 71 2.06 15.70 -6.44
C PRO A 71 2.71 14.78 -7.49
N ARG A 72 3.72 13.99 -7.11
CA ARG A 72 4.47 13.10 -8.00
C ARG A 72 3.95 11.67 -8.04
N GLY A 73 3.08 11.30 -7.12
CA GLY A 73 2.55 9.95 -7.04
C GLY A 73 2.30 9.47 -5.61
N ARG A 74 2.16 8.16 -5.47
CA ARG A 74 1.85 7.47 -4.23
C ARG A 74 3.13 6.91 -3.63
N ILE A 75 3.25 7.03 -2.31
CA ILE A 75 4.39 6.54 -1.54
C ILE A 75 3.84 5.68 -0.40
N VAL A 76 4.43 4.50 -0.17
CA VAL A 76 4.08 3.69 1.01
C VAL A 76 4.82 4.19 2.24
N THR A 77 4.15 4.12 3.39
CA THR A 77 4.73 4.54 4.67
C THR A 77 5.53 3.42 5.31
N ASP A 78 6.34 3.76 6.31
CA ASP A 78 6.98 2.78 7.18
C ASP A 78 5.99 1.78 7.79
N ALA A 79 4.77 2.21 8.09
CA ALA A 79 3.76 1.36 8.69
C ALA A 79 3.38 0.23 7.72
N ALA A 80 3.24 0.54 6.43
CA ALA A 80 3.01 -0.47 5.39
C ALA A 80 4.21 -1.43 5.25
N TYR A 81 5.45 -0.91 5.21
CA TYR A 81 6.66 -1.75 5.19
C TYR A 81 6.68 -2.74 6.36
N ARG A 82 6.52 -2.23 7.59
CA ARG A 82 6.53 -3.06 8.80
C ARG A 82 5.37 -4.04 8.85
N HIS A 83 4.20 -3.66 8.31
CA HIS A 83 3.03 -4.53 8.24
C HIS A 83 3.29 -5.77 7.39
N PHE A 84 3.95 -5.62 6.25
CA PHE A 84 4.34 -6.73 5.38
C PHE A 84 5.69 -7.38 5.74
N GLY A 85 6.31 -6.99 6.86
CA GLY A 85 7.56 -7.57 7.34
C GLY A 85 8.84 -7.08 6.65
N PHE A 86 8.75 -5.99 5.88
CA PHE A 86 9.91 -5.35 5.26
C PHE A 86 10.59 -4.35 6.21
N THR A 87 11.87 -4.08 5.95
CA THR A 87 12.61 -3.00 6.61
C THR A 87 12.36 -1.69 5.87
N PRO A 88 11.82 -0.65 6.53
CA PRO A 88 11.62 0.65 5.88
C PRO A 88 12.95 1.30 5.46
N PRO A 89 12.94 2.15 4.42
CA PRO A 89 14.10 2.95 4.06
C PRO A 89 14.49 3.92 5.20
N VAL A 90 15.71 4.44 5.17
CA VAL A 90 16.16 5.40 6.19
C VAL A 90 15.38 6.71 6.08
N VAL A 91 15.01 7.30 7.23
CA VAL A 91 14.12 8.47 7.37
C VAL A 91 14.42 9.62 6.39
N GLU A 92 15.70 9.90 6.13
CA GLU A 92 16.14 10.93 5.20
C GLU A 92 15.61 10.73 3.77
N GLN A 93 15.59 9.49 3.28
CA GLN A 93 15.11 9.15 1.93
C GLN A 93 13.61 9.39 1.80
N GLN A 94 12.85 9.17 2.88
CA GLN A 94 11.41 9.40 2.91
C GLN A 94 11.04 10.87 2.97
N ILE A 95 11.76 11.66 3.76
CA ILE A 95 11.55 13.12 3.81
C ILE A 95 11.78 13.72 2.42
N GLN A 96 12.85 13.30 1.74
CA GLN A 96 13.14 13.76 0.38
C GLN A 96 12.05 13.34 -0.60
N ALA A 97 11.56 12.11 -0.52
CA ALA A 97 10.49 11.62 -1.39
C ALA A 97 9.16 12.37 -1.19
N LEU A 98 8.88 12.84 0.03
CA LEU A 98 7.67 13.62 0.36
C LEU A 98 7.79 15.11 -0.01
N ALA A 99 9.01 15.66 0.06
CA ALA A 99 9.27 17.09 -0.17
C ALA A 99 9.57 17.46 -1.64
N SER A 100 9.79 16.47 -2.50
CA SER A 100 10.19 16.65 -3.90
C SER A 100 9.06 16.45 -4.89
#